data_AF-A0A836RD14-F1
#
_entry.id   AF-A0A836RD14-F1
#
_cell.length_a   1.000
_cell.length_b   1.000
_cell.length_c   1.000
_cell.angle_alpha   90.00
_cell.angle_beta   90.00
_cell.angle_gamma   90.00
#
_symmetry.space_group_name_H-M   'P 1'
#
loop_
_entity.id
_entity.type
_entity.pdbx_description
1 polymer ?
#
loop_
_entity_poly.entity_id
_entity_poly.type
_entity_poly.pdbx_seq_one_letter_code
_entity_poly.pdbx_strand_id
1 'polypeptide(L)'
;FSEYIWKGILLGIGEFFQDYREGLYLVSYVALLLYALFTFKRVHFLLAIALMINPMFVDLIMGQIRMALAFPILLLAFHYRYRSFSILLILIALFIHAATILFLGIYFLLKIVDYYSEHRSLYFVSLGLGVVMALFIKYGVIFLLSIVGDRRAAYADSYQSSSLTFSLPWLIIALLLTWKANFESKEERLITAFSVLMISLFFTVSTLGLYGQRYVAISIPLIIIAIGFMPKHFRHWTWAYLFFYQFLQWKYRMVLAII
;
A
#
# COMPACT_ATOMS: atom_id res chain seq x y z
N PHE A 1 -20.44 -10.06 10.59
CA PHE A 1 -19.42 -9.77 9.57
C PHE A 1 -19.77 -8.43 8.93
N SER A 2 -18.89 -7.43 9.02
CA SER A 2 -19.13 -6.07 8.48
C SER A 2 -18.81 -5.93 6.99
N GLU A 3 -18.13 -6.91 6.38
CA GLU A 3 -17.67 -6.90 4.98
C GLU A 3 -18.63 -7.72 4.09
N TYR A 4 -19.79 -7.14 3.76
CA TYR A 4 -20.89 -7.85 3.07
C TYR A 4 -20.54 -8.33 1.66
N ILE A 5 -19.83 -7.52 0.86
CA ILE A 5 -19.43 -7.93 -0.50
C ILE A 5 -18.41 -9.06 -0.43
N TRP A 6 -17.45 -8.98 0.51
CA TRP A 6 -16.50 -10.07 0.70
C TRP A 6 -17.19 -11.39 1.07
N LYS A 7 -18.21 -11.34 1.95
CA LYS A 7 -19.03 -12.52 2.25
C LYS A 7 -19.69 -13.07 0.99
N GLY A 8 -20.27 -12.22 0.15
CA GLY A 8 -20.86 -12.62 -1.12
C GLY A 8 -19.85 -13.28 -2.07
N ILE A 9 -18.64 -12.74 -2.17
CA ILE A 9 -17.55 -13.35 -2.96
C ILE A 9 -17.23 -14.76 -2.43
N LEU A 10 -17.10 -14.95 -1.12
CA LEU A 10 -16.81 -16.26 -0.54
C LEU A 10 -17.94 -17.28 -0.75
N LEU A 11 -19.20 -16.85 -0.64
CA LEU A 11 -20.35 -17.72 -0.93
C LEU A 11 -20.36 -18.12 -2.40
N GLY A 12 -20.16 -17.17 -3.31
CA GLY A 12 -20.05 -17.46 -4.74
C GLY A 12 -18.89 -18.41 -5.05
N ILE A 13 -17.73 -18.27 -4.39
CA ILE A 13 -16.64 -19.23 -4.53
C ILE A 13 -17.09 -20.64 -4.13
N GLY A 14 -17.81 -20.78 -3.00
CA GLY A 14 -18.32 -22.07 -2.55
C GLY A 14 -19.41 -22.68 -3.44
N GLU A 15 -20.14 -21.87 -4.20
CA GLU A 15 -21.17 -22.32 -5.13
C GLU A 15 -20.60 -22.70 -6.51
N PHE A 16 -19.62 -21.94 -7.02
CA PHE A 16 -19.13 -22.09 -8.40
C PHE A 16 -17.85 -22.91 -8.53
N PHE A 17 -17.07 -23.10 -7.46
CA PHE A 17 -15.80 -23.82 -7.52
C PHE A 17 -15.84 -25.07 -6.63
N GLN A 18 -15.29 -26.18 -7.13
CA GLN A 18 -15.12 -27.41 -6.35
C GLN A 18 -13.99 -27.28 -5.32
N ASP A 19 -12.90 -26.58 -5.67
CA ASP A 19 -11.82 -26.22 -4.76
C ASP A 19 -11.84 -24.70 -4.52
N TYR A 20 -12.00 -24.29 -3.25
CA TYR A 20 -12.00 -22.88 -2.86
C TYR A 20 -10.72 -22.13 -3.26
N ARG A 21 -9.60 -22.83 -3.41
CA ARG A 21 -8.32 -22.25 -3.82
C ARG A 21 -8.39 -21.66 -5.23
N GLU A 22 -9.08 -22.33 -6.15
CA GLU A 22 -9.25 -21.85 -7.52
C GLU A 22 -10.02 -20.52 -7.55
N GLY A 23 -11.11 -20.43 -6.78
CA GLY A 23 -11.88 -19.20 -6.64
C GLY A 23 -11.06 -18.07 -6.02
N LEU A 24 -10.24 -18.36 -4.99
CA LEU A 24 -9.33 -17.38 -4.40
C LEU A 24 -8.23 -16.93 -5.37
N TYR A 25 -7.68 -17.84 -6.18
CA TYR A 25 -6.70 -17.50 -7.22
C TYR A 25 -7.31 -16.61 -8.30
N LEU A 26 -8.58 -16.83 -8.68
CA LEU A 26 -9.29 -15.92 -9.58
C LEU A 26 -9.39 -14.51 -8.99
N VAL A 27 -9.72 -14.39 -7.69
CA VAL A 27 -9.77 -13.08 -7.01
C VAL A 27 -8.39 -12.41 -6.98
N SER A 28 -7.34 -13.16 -6.64
CA SER A 28 -5.95 -12.67 -6.67
C SER A 28 -5.53 -12.23 -8.07
N TYR A 29 -5.91 -12.98 -9.11
CA TYR A 29 -5.67 -12.61 -10.50
C TYR A 29 -6.39 -11.30 -10.88
N VAL A 30 -7.66 -11.15 -10.50
CA VAL A 30 -8.42 -9.90 -10.73
C VAL A 30 -7.74 -8.73 -10.01
N ALA A 31 -7.35 -8.89 -8.74
CA ALA A 31 -6.62 -7.86 -8.00
C ALA A 31 -5.32 -7.45 -8.72
N LEU A 32 -4.50 -8.43 -9.11
CA LEU A 32 -3.26 -8.20 -9.85
C LEU A 32 -3.51 -7.48 -11.18
N LEU A 33 -4.53 -7.89 -11.93
CA LEU A 33 -4.91 -7.29 -13.20
C LEU A 33 -5.27 -5.80 -13.03
N LEU A 34 -6.09 -5.46 -12.03
CA LEU A 34 -6.47 -4.06 -11.77
C LEU A 34 -5.24 -3.21 -11.40
N TYR A 35 -4.33 -3.72 -10.58
CA TYR A 35 -3.07 -3.05 -10.27
C TYR A 35 -2.16 -2.87 -11.50
N ALA A 36 -2.07 -3.90 -12.34
CA ALA A 36 -1.26 -3.88 -13.56
C ALA A 36 -1.80 -2.85 -14.55
N LEU A 37 -3.11 -2.85 -14.81
CA LEU A 37 -3.78 -1.87 -15.67
C LEU A 37 -3.60 -0.44 -15.17
N PHE A 38 -3.62 -0.22 -13.86
CA PHE A 38 -3.37 1.09 -13.27
C PHE A 38 -1.92 1.57 -13.49
N THR A 39 -0.96 0.67 -13.32
CA THR A 39 0.48 0.96 -13.43
C THR A 39 0.96 1.10 -14.87
N PHE A 40 0.53 0.22 -15.79
CA PHE A 40 0.98 0.20 -17.19
C PHE A 40 0.58 1.44 -17.97
N LYS A 41 -0.50 2.12 -17.55
CA LYS A 41 -0.88 3.42 -18.13
C LYS A 41 0.11 4.55 -17.82
N ARG A 42 1.01 4.37 -16.85
CA ARG A 42 1.90 5.42 -16.32
C ARG A 42 3.38 5.08 -16.38
N VAL A 43 3.73 3.80 -16.51
CA VAL A 43 5.11 3.30 -16.52
C VAL A 43 5.25 2.21 -17.59
N HIS A 44 6.43 2.10 -18.21
CA HIS A 44 6.74 1.07 -19.21
C HIS A 44 6.41 -0.33 -18.68
N PHE A 45 5.66 -1.12 -19.47
CA PHE A 45 5.06 -2.37 -19.03
C PHE A 45 6.08 -3.38 -18.47
N LEU A 46 7.23 -3.58 -19.13
CA LEU A 46 8.26 -4.51 -18.64
C LEU A 46 8.82 -4.11 -17.27
N LEU A 47 9.00 -2.81 -17.06
CA LEU A 47 9.53 -2.29 -15.81
C LEU A 47 8.49 -2.42 -14.69
N ALA A 48 7.24 -2.11 -15.01
CA ALA A 48 6.13 -2.29 -14.07
C ALA A 48 5.98 -3.77 -13.67
N ILE A 49 6.03 -4.71 -14.62
CA ILE A 49 6.00 -6.15 -14.32
C ILE A 49 7.18 -6.53 -13.43
N ALA A 50 8.41 -6.19 -13.81
CA ALA A 50 9.61 -6.54 -13.06
C ALA A 50 9.53 -6.06 -11.60
N LEU A 51 9.13 -4.81 -11.38
CA LEU A 51 9.03 -4.23 -10.04
C LEU A 51 7.77 -4.68 -9.28
N MET A 52 6.68 -5.07 -9.95
CA MET A 52 5.49 -5.62 -9.31
C MET A 52 5.67 -7.07 -8.88
N ILE A 53 6.63 -7.83 -9.42
CA ILE A 53 7.03 -9.16 -8.91
C ILE A 53 7.79 -9.01 -7.56
N ASN A 54 7.51 -7.96 -6.78
CA ASN A 54 8.14 -7.73 -5.49
C ASN A 54 7.60 -8.74 -4.49
N PRO A 55 8.46 -9.41 -3.69
CA PRO A 55 8.00 -10.40 -2.73
C PRO A 55 6.92 -9.90 -1.79
N MET A 56 7.00 -8.64 -1.35
CA MET A 56 5.98 -8.03 -0.50
C MET A 56 4.65 -7.85 -1.25
N PHE A 57 4.71 -7.50 -2.53
CA PHE A 57 3.51 -7.37 -3.37
C PHE A 57 2.88 -8.74 -3.65
N VAL A 58 3.68 -9.76 -3.99
CA VAL A 58 3.20 -11.13 -4.20
C VAL A 58 2.56 -11.68 -2.92
N ASP A 59 3.20 -11.47 -1.77
CA ASP A 59 2.68 -11.84 -0.45
C ASP A 59 1.36 -11.13 -0.12
N LEU A 60 1.19 -9.87 -0.53
CA LEU A 60 -0.08 -9.15 -0.42
C LEU A 60 -1.16 -9.79 -1.31
N ILE A 61 -0.87 -10.03 -2.59
CA ILE A 61 -1.84 -10.58 -3.57
C ILE A 61 -2.30 -11.98 -3.15
N MET A 62 -1.41 -12.80 -2.60
CA MET A 62 -1.70 -14.20 -2.23
C MET A 62 -2.17 -14.35 -0.78
N GLY A 63 -1.55 -13.63 0.16
CA GLY A 63 -1.80 -13.78 1.60
C GLY A 63 -2.84 -12.80 2.17
N GLN A 64 -3.10 -11.67 1.51
CA GLN A 64 -4.00 -10.62 1.99
C GLN A 64 -5.05 -10.23 0.93
N ILE A 65 -5.69 -11.25 0.34
CA ILE A 65 -6.59 -11.17 -0.82
C ILE A 65 -7.66 -10.07 -0.69
N ARG A 66 -8.28 -9.91 0.50
CA ARG A 66 -9.26 -8.85 0.76
C ARG A 66 -8.72 -7.45 0.49
N MET A 67 -7.56 -7.15 1.07
CA MET A 67 -6.90 -5.86 0.94
C MET A 67 -6.36 -5.67 -0.49
N ALA A 68 -5.79 -6.73 -1.05
CA ALA A 68 -5.31 -6.77 -2.43
C ALA A 68 -6.40 -6.47 -3.46
N LEU A 69 -7.65 -6.91 -3.22
CA LEU A 69 -8.78 -6.62 -4.10
C LEU A 69 -9.36 -5.21 -3.85
N ALA A 70 -9.54 -4.82 -2.60
CA ALA A 70 -10.22 -3.58 -2.25
C ALA A 70 -9.44 -2.32 -2.69
N PHE A 71 -8.12 -2.32 -2.55
CA PHE A 71 -7.31 -1.15 -2.85
C PHE A 71 -7.21 -0.76 -4.32
N PRO A 72 -6.99 -1.66 -5.30
CA PRO A 72 -6.99 -1.27 -6.70
C PRO A 72 -8.38 -0.80 -7.17
N ILE A 73 -9.48 -1.30 -6.58
CA ILE A 73 -10.83 -0.74 -6.79
C ILE A 73 -10.88 0.71 -6.29
N LEU A 74 -10.29 0.99 -5.13
CA LEU A 74 -10.17 2.34 -4.59
C LEU A 74 -9.31 3.26 -5.49
N LEU A 75 -8.20 2.75 -6.05
CA LEU A 75 -7.39 3.48 -7.03
C LEU A 75 -8.19 3.85 -8.29
N LEU A 76 -9.01 2.93 -8.80
CA LEU A 76 -9.91 3.21 -9.92
C LEU A 76 -10.95 4.27 -9.56
N ALA A 77 -11.47 4.23 -8.33
CA ALA A 77 -12.42 5.23 -7.85
C ALA A 77 -11.83 6.65 -7.86
N PHE A 78 -10.55 6.79 -7.50
CA PHE A 78 -9.88 8.10 -7.51
C PHE A 78 -9.52 8.59 -8.91
N HIS A 79 -9.39 7.69 -9.88
CA HIS A 79 -9.08 8.05 -11.26
C HIS A 79 -10.32 8.36 -12.11
N TYR A 80 -11.49 7.82 -11.74
CA TYR A 80 -12.72 8.02 -12.52
C TYR A 80 -13.30 9.42 -12.39
N ARG A 81 -13.64 10.04 -13.54
CA ARG A 81 -14.22 11.40 -13.61
C ARG A 81 -15.64 11.50 -13.05
N TYR A 82 -16.46 10.46 -13.26
CA TYR A 82 -17.87 10.48 -12.86
C TYR A 82 -18.03 10.22 -11.37
N ARG A 83 -18.49 11.24 -10.63
CA ARG A 83 -18.63 11.20 -9.17
C ARG A 83 -19.47 10.03 -8.67
N SER A 84 -20.59 9.72 -9.34
CA SER A 84 -21.47 8.62 -8.94
C SER A 84 -20.77 7.26 -9.04
N PHE A 85 -20.00 7.03 -10.11
CA PHE A 85 -19.24 5.80 -10.28
C PHE A 85 -18.07 5.70 -9.30
N SER A 86 -17.39 6.81 -9.03
CA SER A 86 -16.35 6.89 -8.00
C SER A 86 -16.90 6.53 -6.60
N ILE A 87 -18.07 7.07 -6.22
CA ILE A 87 -18.73 6.75 -4.96
C ILE A 87 -19.11 5.26 -4.90
N LEU A 88 -19.66 4.71 -5.99
CA LEU A 88 -20.00 3.29 -6.07
C LEU A 88 -18.75 2.41 -5.84
N LEU A 89 -17.63 2.71 -6.51
CA LEU A 89 -16.39 1.96 -6.33
C LEU A 89 -15.82 2.08 -4.90
N ILE A 90 -15.91 3.27 -4.27
CA ILE A 90 -15.53 3.45 -2.86
C ILE A 90 -16.39 2.57 -1.95
N LEU A 91 -17.71 2.55 -2.16
CA LEU A 91 -18.61 1.69 -1.39
C LEU A 91 -18.30 0.22 -1.60
N ILE A 92 -18.04 -0.21 -2.84
CA ILE A 92 -17.64 -1.59 -3.14
C ILE A 92 -16.36 -1.95 -2.38
N ALA A 93 -15.32 -1.11 -2.46
CA ALA A 93 -14.07 -1.33 -1.75
C ALA A 93 -14.28 -1.41 -0.23
N LEU A 94 -15.13 -0.53 0.32
CA LEU A 94 -15.49 -0.50 1.74
C LEU A 94 -16.14 -1.80 2.22
N PHE A 95 -17.09 -2.32 1.45
CA PHE A 95 -17.76 -3.58 1.78
C PHE A 95 -16.93 -4.83 1.46
N ILE A 96 -15.80 -4.69 0.76
CA ILE A 96 -14.78 -5.75 0.63
C ILE A 96 -13.84 -5.71 1.84
N HIS A 97 -13.32 -4.54 2.21
CA HIS A 97 -12.37 -4.42 3.31
C HIS A 97 -12.48 -3.10 4.07
N ALA A 98 -12.62 -3.18 5.40
CA ALA A 98 -12.79 -2.00 6.26
C ALA A 98 -11.57 -1.06 6.28
N ALA A 99 -10.35 -1.57 6.02
CA ALA A 99 -9.14 -0.73 5.98
C ALA A 99 -9.15 0.33 4.86
N THR A 100 -10.09 0.24 3.91
CA THR A 100 -10.31 1.28 2.89
C THR A 100 -10.68 2.62 3.50
N ILE A 101 -11.33 2.66 4.67
CA ILE A 101 -11.60 3.90 5.41
C ILE A 101 -10.28 4.63 5.73
N LEU A 102 -9.26 3.88 6.17
CA LEU A 102 -7.95 4.43 6.48
C LEU A 102 -7.31 5.05 5.23
N PHE A 103 -7.31 4.33 4.10
CA PHE A 103 -6.72 4.83 2.85
C PHE A 103 -7.47 6.04 2.29
N LEU A 104 -8.79 6.06 2.41
CA LEU A 104 -9.63 7.20 2.03
C LEU A 104 -9.32 8.41 2.92
N GLY A 105 -9.18 8.20 4.23
CA GLY A 105 -8.78 9.22 5.19
C GLY A 105 -7.40 9.80 4.86
N ILE A 106 -6.42 8.95 4.57
CA ILE A 106 -5.07 9.37 4.12
C ILE A 106 -5.19 10.23 2.85
N TYR A 107 -5.95 9.78 1.85
CA TYR A 107 -6.10 10.52 0.60
C TYR A 107 -6.69 11.92 0.83
N PHE A 108 -7.78 12.04 1.60
CA PHE A 108 -8.38 13.34 1.90
C PHE A 108 -7.47 14.22 2.76
N LEU A 109 -6.78 13.64 3.75
CA LEU A 109 -5.81 14.36 4.56
C LEU A 109 -4.70 14.95 3.68
N LEU A 110 -4.14 14.16 2.78
CA LEU A 110 -3.12 14.63 1.83
C LEU A 110 -3.67 15.69 0.88
N LYS A 111 -4.93 15.58 0.44
CA LYS A 111 -5.58 16.61 -0.39
C LYS A 111 -5.77 17.93 0.36
N ILE A 112 -6.06 17.89 1.65
CA ILE A 112 -6.15 19.07 2.51
C ILE A 112 -4.75 19.68 2.68
N VAL A 113 -3.75 18.86 3.04
CA VAL A 113 -2.36 19.33 3.19
C VAL A 113 -1.85 19.93 1.88
N ASP A 114 -2.11 19.29 0.74
CA ASP A 114 -1.74 19.76 -0.60
C ASP A 114 -2.33 21.14 -0.95
N TYR A 115 -3.51 21.46 -0.42
CA TYR A 115 -4.15 22.76 -0.61
C TYR A 115 -3.46 23.87 0.17
N TYR A 116 -2.97 23.58 1.39
CA TYR A 116 -2.32 24.57 2.27
C TYR A 116 -0.79 24.59 2.18
N SER A 117 -0.18 23.56 1.59
CA SER A 117 1.26 23.40 1.55
C SER A 117 1.83 23.79 0.20
N GLU A 118 2.98 24.48 0.24
CA GLU A 118 3.85 24.60 -0.93
C GLU A 118 4.25 23.23 -1.50
N HIS A 119 4.66 23.22 -2.76
CA HIS A 119 4.89 21.98 -3.50
C HIS A 119 5.83 20.99 -2.80
N ARG A 120 6.94 21.48 -2.22
CA ARG A 120 7.91 20.62 -1.55
C ARG A 120 7.57 20.29 -0.10
N SER A 121 6.92 21.21 0.63
CA SER A 121 6.58 20.99 2.03
C SER A 121 5.57 19.85 2.20
N LEU A 122 4.70 19.61 1.21
CA LEU A 122 3.79 18.46 1.18
C LEU A 122 4.50 17.13 1.45
N TYR A 123 5.69 16.88 0.88
CA TYR A 123 6.38 15.60 1.03
C TYR A 123 7.04 15.45 2.40
N PHE A 124 7.60 16.54 2.93
CA PHE A 124 8.10 16.56 4.31
C PHE A 124 6.96 16.39 5.32
N VAL A 125 5.82 17.02 5.09
CA VAL A 125 4.61 16.80 5.89
C VAL A 125 4.14 15.35 5.76
N SER A 126 4.19 14.76 4.56
CA SER A 126 3.82 13.35 4.34
C SER A 126 4.73 12.38 5.11
N LEU A 127 6.04 12.64 5.18
CA LEU A 127 6.96 11.92 6.06
C LEU A 127 6.54 12.07 7.52
N GLY A 128 6.31 13.29 7.99
CA GLY A 128 5.88 13.55 9.37
C GLY A 128 4.55 12.87 9.71
N LEU A 129 3.59 12.89 8.80
CA LEU A 129 2.28 12.22 8.95
C LEU A 129 2.44 10.71 9.07
N GLY A 130 3.35 10.09 8.31
CA GLY A 130 3.66 8.66 8.46
C GLY A 130 4.10 8.31 9.88
N VAL A 131 4.97 9.14 10.47
CA VAL A 131 5.41 9.00 11.87
C VAL A 131 4.25 9.18 12.85
N VAL A 132 3.47 10.25 12.72
CA VAL A 132 2.31 10.53 13.60
C VAL A 132 1.29 9.39 13.54
N MET A 133 1.00 8.89 12.33
CA MET A 133 0.09 7.75 12.14
C MET A 133 0.65 6.47 12.77
N ALA A 134 1.95 6.21 12.67
CA ALA A 134 2.57 5.06 13.31
C ALA A 134 2.44 5.12 14.84
N LEU A 135 2.69 6.29 15.43
CA LEU A 135 2.52 6.53 16.87
C LEU A 135 1.05 6.37 17.28
N PHE A 136 0.11 6.88 16.49
CA PHE A 136 -1.31 6.68 16.72
C PHE A 136 -1.72 5.20 16.64
N ILE A 137 -1.17 4.43 15.70
CA ILE A 137 -1.41 2.98 15.61
C ILE A 137 -0.84 2.26 16.83
N LYS A 138 0.37 2.59 17.29
CA LYS A 138 0.97 1.92 18.46
C LYS A 138 0.26 2.29 19.75
N TYR A 139 0.01 3.58 20.01
CA TYR A 139 -0.48 4.05 21.31
C TYR A 139 -1.98 4.38 21.29
N GLY A 140 -2.44 5.09 20.26
CA GLY A 140 -3.83 5.55 20.15
C GLY A 140 -4.84 4.43 19.98
N VAL A 141 -4.56 3.46 19.09
CA VAL A 141 -5.47 2.31 18.87
C VAL A 141 -5.58 1.44 20.11
N ILE A 142 -4.46 1.15 20.79
CA ILE A 142 -4.48 0.38 22.05
C ILE A 142 -5.30 1.12 23.11
N PHE A 143 -5.09 2.42 23.26
CA PHE A 143 -5.84 3.25 24.21
C PHE A 143 -7.35 3.20 23.93
N LEU A 144 -7.78 3.41 22.68
CA LEU A 144 -9.19 3.34 22.29
C LEU A 144 -9.79 1.96 22.55
N LEU A 145 -9.07 0.89 22.20
CA LEU A 145 -9.53 -0.48 22.44
C LEU A 145 -9.63 -0.80 23.93
N SER A 146 -8.73 -0.27 24.76
CA SER A 146 -8.76 -0.46 26.21
C SER A 146 -9.97 0.20 26.86
N ILE A 147 -10.38 1.38 26.40
CA ILE A 147 -11.59 2.08 26.86
C ILE A 147 -12.85 1.28 26.51
N VAL A 148 -12.88 0.69 25.32
CA VAL A 148 -14.01 -0.13 24.86
C VAL A 148 -14.03 -1.52 25.53
N GLY A 149 -12.98 -1.89 26.28
CA GLY A 149 -12.85 -3.22 26.88
C GLY A 149 -12.61 -4.32 25.85
N ASP A 150 -12.11 -3.99 24.65
CA ASP A 150 -11.82 -4.98 23.62
C ASP A 150 -10.54 -5.75 23.95
N ARG A 151 -10.63 -7.08 24.01
CA ARG A 151 -9.52 -8.02 24.23
C ARG A 151 -8.36 -7.84 23.23
N ARG A 152 -8.58 -7.20 22.08
CA ARG A 152 -7.53 -6.86 21.10
C ARG A 152 -6.47 -5.91 21.64
N ALA A 153 -6.77 -5.14 22.68
CA ALA A 153 -5.77 -4.32 23.37
C ALA A 153 -4.64 -5.18 23.98
N ALA A 154 -4.95 -6.40 24.45
CA ALA A 154 -3.99 -7.31 25.08
C ALA A 154 -3.08 -8.05 24.08
N TYR A 155 -3.45 -8.13 22.80
CA TYR A 155 -2.68 -8.82 21.76
C TYR A 155 -1.74 -7.89 20.97
N ALA A 156 -1.64 -6.61 21.34
CA ALA A 156 -0.87 -5.65 20.55
C ALA A 156 0.64 -5.92 20.52
N ASP A 157 1.17 -6.64 21.52
CA ASP A 157 2.59 -6.95 21.64
C ASP A 157 2.98 -8.35 21.13
N SER A 158 2.03 -9.17 20.66
CA SER A 158 2.31 -10.53 20.19
C SER A 158 2.63 -10.65 18.69
N TYR A 159 2.63 -9.54 17.95
CA TYR A 159 2.96 -9.54 16.52
C TYR A 159 4.47 -9.40 16.30
N GLN A 160 5.06 -10.34 15.54
CA GLN A 160 6.45 -10.23 15.13
C GLN A 160 6.65 -9.01 14.22
N SER A 161 7.63 -8.19 14.58
CA SER A 161 7.97 -6.97 13.86
C SER A 161 8.78 -7.24 12.59
N SER A 162 8.72 -6.32 11.64
CA SER A 162 9.70 -6.29 10.55
C SER A 162 11.03 -5.74 11.07
N SER A 163 12.15 -6.31 10.64
CA SER A 163 13.47 -5.82 11.07
C SER A 163 13.73 -4.40 10.55
N LEU A 164 14.52 -3.63 11.30
CA LEU A 164 14.94 -2.29 10.87
C LEU A 164 15.73 -2.33 9.55
N THR A 165 16.57 -3.35 9.39
CA THR A 165 17.34 -3.59 8.16
C THR A 165 16.44 -3.79 6.94
N PHE A 166 15.24 -4.36 7.14
CA PHE A 166 14.27 -4.58 6.08
C PHE A 166 13.48 -3.31 5.72
N SER A 167 13.30 -2.38 6.66
CA SER A 167 12.57 -1.13 6.41
C SER A 167 13.43 0.04 5.93
N LEU A 168 14.73 0.06 6.28
CA LEU A 168 15.69 1.11 5.89
C LEU A 168 15.76 1.36 4.37
N PRO A 169 15.80 0.33 3.49
CA PRO A 169 15.83 0.56 2.05
C PRO A 169 14.66 1.38 1.53
N TRP A 170 13.48 1.15 2.10
CA TRP A 170 12.29 1.90 1.74
C TRP A 170 12.40 3.35 2.21
N LEU A 171 12.87 3.59 3.44
CA LEU A 171 13.09 4.96 3.93
C LEU A 171 14.01 5.75 3.00
N ILE A 172 15.08 5.14 2.48
CA ILE A 172 15.97 5.79 1.49
C ILE A 172 15.18 6.21 0.25
N ILE A 173 14.30 5.35 -0.28
CA ILE A 173 13.43 5.68 -1.41
C ILE A 173 12.51 6.86 -1.06
N ALA A 174 11.89 6.88 0.12
CA ALA A 174 11.04 8.00 0.53
C ALA A 174 11.81 9.31 0.64
N LEU A 175 13.04 9.30 1.18
CA LEU A 175 13.90 10.49 1.24
C LEU A 175 14.28 10.98 -0.16
N LEU A 176 14.60 10.08 -1.08
CA LEU A 176 14.87 10.41 -2.47
C LEU A 176 13.65 11.03 -3.17
N LEU A 177 12.47 10.45 -2.99
CA LEU A 177 11.21 10.98 -3.52
C LEU A 177 10.93 12.39 -2.97
N THR A 178 11.02 12.57 -1.65
CA THR A 178 10.83 13.87 -0.98
C THR A 178 11.78 14.94 -1.50
N TRP A 179 13.04 14.59 -1.78
CA TRP A 179 14.05 15.56 -2.18
C TRP A 179 14.08 15.84 -3.69
N LYS A 180 13.90 14.81 -4.53
CA LYS A 180 14.24 14.89 -5.96
C LYS A 180 13.04 14.81 -6.90
N ALA A 181 11.88 14.35 -6.46
CA ALA A 181 10.77 14.19 -7.37
C ALA A 181 10.24 15.57 -7.84
N ASN A 182 9.94 15.66 -9.13
CA ASN A 182 9.47 16.88 -9.78
C ASN A 182 8.13 16.58 -10.46
N PHE A 183 7.15 17.48 -10.33
CA PHE A 183 5.77 17.16 -10.67
C PHE A 183 5.12 18.29 -11.43
N GLU A 184 4.35 17.91 -12.44
CA GLU A 184 3.64 18.85 -13.31
C GLU A 184 2.16 18.91 -12.94
N SER A 185 1.59 17.80 -12.43
CA SER A 185 0.17 17.72 -12.10
C SER A 185 -0.12 17.46 -10.62
N LYS A 186 -1.30 17.91 -10.17
CA LYS A 186 -1.80 17.66 -8.80
C LYS A 186 -1.96 16.16 -8.50
N GLU A 187 -2.28 15.34 -9.49
CA GLU A 187 -2.39 13.89 -9.34
C GLU A 187 -1.03 13.27 -8.98
N GLU A 188 0.03 13.64 -9.70
CA GLU A 188 1.40 13.15 -9.45
C GLU A 188 1.91 13.50 -8.05
N ARG A 189 1.62 14.74 -7.61
CA ARG A 189 1.94 15.20 -6.25
C ARG A 189 1.27 14.33 -5.20
N LEU A 190 -0.02 14.03 -5.36
CA LEU A 190 -0.77 13.21 -4.41
C LEU A 190 -0.31 11.74 -4.43
N ILE A 191 -0.04 11.17 -5.60
CA ILE A 191 0.52 9.80 -5.72
C ILE A 191 1.84 9.70 -4.96
N THR A 192 2.70 10.71 -5.09
CA THR A 192 4.01 10.70 -4.45
C THR A 192 3.93 10.96 -2.96
N ALA A 193 3.11 11.93 -2.54
CA ALA A 193 2.83 12.19 -1.12
C ALA A 193 2.28 10.93 -0.43
N PHE A 194 1.35 10.22 -1.07
CA PHE A 194 0.80 8.96 -0.57
C PHE A 194 1.91 7.90 -0.45
N SER A 195 2.74 7.74 -1.47
CA SER A 195 3.86 6.78 -1.47
C SER A 195 4.86 7.07 -0.35
N VAL A 196 5.24 8.34 -0.17
CA VAL A 196 6.16 8.79 0.88
C VAL A 196 5.56 8.53 2.27
N LEU A 197 4.28 8.85 2.48
CA LEU A 197 3.58 8.60 3.73
C LEU A 197 3.53 7.10 4.06
N MET A 198 3.17 6.25 3.09
CA MET A 198 3.06 4.80 3.31
C MET A 198 4.41 4.15 3.62
N ILE A 199 5.48 4.61 2.98
CA ILE A 199 6.85 4.17 3.28
C ILE A 199 7.27 4.64 4.67
N SER A 200 7.04 5.91 5.01
CA SER A 200 7.37 6.45 6.33
C SER A 200 6.61 5.71 7.43
N LEU A 201 5.31 5.49 7.23
CA LEU A 201 4.46 4.71 8.11
C LEU A 201 5.05 3.31 8.34
N PHE A 202 5.43 2.60 7.27
CA PHE A 202 6.05 1.29 7.38
C PHE A 202 7.37 1.31 8.15
N PHE A 203 8.25 2.26 7.85
CA PHE A 203 9.53 2.40 8.54
C PHE A 203 9.32 2.64 10.03
N THR A 204 8.48 3.60 10.40
CA THR A 204 8.24 3.94 11.81
C THR A 204 7.51 2.82 12.55
N VAL A 205 6.49 2.19 11.95
CA VAL A 205 5.82 1.01 12.55
C VAL A 205 6.82 -0.13 12.79
N SER A 206 7.78 -0.34 11.87
CA SER A 206 8.86 -1.33 12.07
C SER A 206 9.78 -0.95 13.23
N THR A 207 10.14 0.33 13.38
CA THR A 207 10.95 0.80 14.53
C THR A 207 10.23 0.65 15.87
N LEU A 208 8.89 0.73 15.86
CA LEU A 208 8.05 0.56 17.04
C LEU A 208 7.71 -0.92 17.33
N GLY A 209 8.33 -1.86 16.61
CA GLY A 209 8.14 -3.29 16.84
C GLY A 209 6.79 -3.82 16.35
N LEU A 210 6.15 -3.17 15.37
CA LEU A 210 4.88 -3.61 14.81
C LEU A 210 5.04 -4.15 13.38
N TYR A 211 4.12 -5.02 12.97
CA TYR A 211 4.07 -5.53 11.60
C TYR A 211 3.46 -4.49 10.64
N GLY A 212 4.29 -3.86 9.80
CA GLY A 212 3.88 -2.81 8.87
C GLY A 212 4.02 -3.13 7.38
N GLN A 213 4.52 -4.30 7.00
CA GLN A 213 4.92 -4.63 5.62
C GLN A 213 3.81 -4.36 4.59
N ARG A 214 2.56 -4.61 4.96
CA ARG A 214 1.37 -4.39 4.12
C ARG A 214 1.22 -2.96 3.61
N TYR A 215 1.70 -1.95 4.35
CA TYR A 215 1.57 -0.55 3.97
C TYR A 215 2.45 -0.19 2.76
N VAL A 216 3.67 -0.70 2.72
CA VAL A 216 4.49 -0.56 1.51
C VAL A 216 3.98 -1.50 0.42
N ALA A 217 3.65 -2.75 0.75
CA ALA A 217 3.19 -3.72 -0.25
C ALA A 217 2.02 -3.18 -1.09
N ILE A 218 0.99 -2.64 -0.44
CA ILE A 218 -0.20 -2.12 -1.10
C ILE A 218 0.07 -0.89 -1.97
N SER A 219 1.12 -0.13 -1.63
CA SER A 219 1.50 1.11 -2.31
C SER A 219 2.62 0.93 -3.34
N ILE A 220 3.16 -0.29 -3.53
CA ILE A 220 4.21 -0.57 -4.53
C ILE A 220 3.89 -0.01 -5.93
N PRO A 221 2.68 -0.21 -6.49
CA PRO A 221 2.30 0.39 -7.77
C PRO A 221 2.44 1.92 -7.79
N LEU A 222 2.03 2.58 -6.71
CA LEU A 222 2.16 4.03 -6.56
C LEU A 222 3.63 4.45 -6.39
N ILE A 223 4.43 3.68 -5.66
CA ILE A 223 5.88 3.92 -5.50
C ILE A 223 6.59 3.82 -6.85
N ILE A 224 6.27 2.80 -7.66
CA ILE A 224 6.84 2.62 -9.01
C ILE A 224 6.52 3.82 -9.89
N ILE A 225 5.26 4.29 -9.86
CA ILE A 225 4.81 5.48 -10.58
C ILE A 225 5.54 6.73 -10.05
N ALA A 226 5.62 6.91 -8.74
CA ALA A 226 6.25 8.06 -8.09
C ALA A 226 7.74 8.18 -8.45
N ILE A 227 8.45 7.06 -8.55
CA ILE A 227 9.85 7.03 -9.02
C ILE A 227 9.94 7.55 -10.47
N GLY A 228 8.91 7.30 -11.28
CA GLY A 228 8.77 7.80 -12.65
C GLY A 228 8.90 9.33 -12.78
N PHE A 229 8.48 10.06 -11.75
CA PHE A 229 8.47 11.52 -11.69
C PHE A 229 9.81 12.13 -11.25
N MET A 230 10.82 11.33 -10.94
CA MET A 230 12.16 11.85 -10.62
C MET A 230 12.95 12.22 -11.88
N PRO A 231 13.92 13.16 -11.76
CA PRO A 231 14.88 13.46 -12.83
C PRO A 231 15.59 12.19 -13.31
N LYS A 232 15.92 12.15 -14.61
CA LYS A 232 16.44 10.97 -15.31
C LYS A 232 17.53 10.23 -14.52
N HIS A 233 18.52 10.94 -14.00
CA HIS A 233 19.61 10.32 -13.24
C HIS A 233 19.11 9.58 -11.99
N PHE A 234 18.38 10.27 -11.09
CA PHE A 234 17.84 9.68 -9.86
C PHE A 234 16.85 8.56 -10.13
N ARG A 235 16.01 8.71 -11.17
CA ARG A 235 15.02 7.71 -11.54
C ARG A 235 15.63 6.35 -11.86
N HIS A 236 16.64 6.30 -12.74
CA HIS A 236 17.28 5.03 -13.12
C HIS A 236 18.01 4.39 -11.94
N TRP A 237 18.71 5.20 -11.13
CA TRP A 237 19.36 4.70 -9.92
C TRP A 237 18.37 4.13 -8.91
N THR A 238 17.24 4.78 -8.67
CA THR A 238 16.22 4.29 -7.75
C THR A 238 15.55 3.01 -8.26
N TRP A 239 15.30 2.89 -9.57
CA TRP A 239 14.83 1.62 -10.14
C TRP A 239 15.84 0.49 -9.99
N ALA A 240 17.12 0.74 -10.30
CA ALA A 240 18.18 -0.25 -10.13
C ALA A 240 18.32 -0.68 -8.65
N TYR A 241 18.26 0.29 -7.73
CA TYR A 241 18.27 0.04 -6.30
C TYR A 241 17.10 -0.84 -5.85
N LEU A 242 15.88 -0.51 -6.29
CA LEU A 242 14.68 -1.27 -5.93
C LEU A 242 14.73 -2.70 -6.51
N PHE A 243 15.20 -2.85 -7.75
CA PHE A 243 15.37 -4.15 -8.39
C PHE A 243 16.41 -5.02 -7.66
N PHE A 244 17.56 -4.45 -7.31
CA PHE A 244 18.58 -5.14 -6.53
C PHE A 244 18.04 -5.58 -5.16
N TYR A 245 17.33 -4.68 -4.47
CA TYR A 245 16.74 -4.99 -3.17
C TYR A 245 15.68 -6.09 -3.27
N GLN A 246 14.84 -6.05 -4.29
CA GLN A 246 13.86 -7.09 -4.60
C GLN A 246 14.51 -8.46 -4.83
N PHE A 247 15.63 -8.50 -5.57
CA PHE A 247 16.40 -9.73 -5.78
C PHE A 247 16.91 -10.30 -4.45
N LEU A 248 17.44 -9.47 -3.56
CA LEU A 248 17.85 -9.89 -2.22
C LEU A 248 16.69 -10.45 -1.39
N GLN A 249 15.52 -9.81 -1.46
CA GLN A 249 14.31 -10.30 -0.77
C GLN A 249 13.87 -11.68 -1.30
N TRP A 250 13.90 -11.89 -2.61
CA TRP A 250 13.60 -13.20 -3.21
C TRP A 250 14.59 -14.26 -2.76
N LYS A 251 15.90 -13.95 -2.81
CA LYS A 251 16.95 -14.86 -2.34
C LYS A 251 16.71 -15.27 -0.88
N TYR A 252 16.42 -14.31 -0.01
CA TYR A 252 16.14 -14.58 1.40
C TYR A 252 14.93 -15.50 1.58
N ARG A 253 13.82 -15.25 0.87
CA ARG A 253 12.61 -16.08 0.94
C ARG A 253 12.80 -17.49 0.38
N MET A 254 13.58 -17.64 -0.70
CA MET A 254 13.88 -18.96 -1.25
C MET A 254 14.75 -19.79 -0.30
N VAL A 255 15.73 -19.17 0.38
CA VAL A 255 16.53 -19.86 1.41
C VAL A 255 15.64 -20.34 2.56
N LEU A 256 14.72 -19.49 3.04
CA LEU A 256 13.77 -19.88 4.09
C LEU A 256 12.79 -20.98 3.66
N ALA A 257 12.50 -21.13 2.37
CA ALA A 257 11.61 -22.19 1.88
C ALA A 257 12.31 -23.56 1.74
N ILE A 258 13.65 -23.58 1.74
CA ILE A 258 14.45 -24.79 1.60
C ILE A 258 14.85 -25.37 2.97
N ILE A 259 14.85 -24.53 4.02
CA ILE A 259 15.15 -24.92 5.41
C ILE A 259 13.85 -25.34 6.12
#